data_AF-A0A3E1YAX9-F1
#
_entry.id   AF-A0A3E1YAX9-F1
#
_cell.length_a   1.000
_cell.length_b   1.000
_cell.length_c   1.000
_cell.angle_alpha   90.00
_cell.angle_beta   90.00
_cell.angle_gamma   90.00
#
_symmetry.space_group_name_H-M   'P 1'
#
loop_
_entity.id
_entity.type
_entity.pdbx_description
1 polymer ?
#
loop_
_entity_poly.entity_id
_entity_poly.type
_entity_poly.pdbx_seq_one_letter_code
_entity_poly.pdbx_strand_id
1 'polypeptide(L)'
;MTIKKILLLSIVLLSIGISVFAFRKYKTPAEMKCAKAVTYSEMAYVQFKKAYRANSEEVAQRLIKKGLDQIKEASVYAVQCECTTSETYALTAYTIARKASEAATMDELKPQIKKAMDLSMDAMHAAQKCNK
;
A
#
# COMPACT_ATOMS: atom_id res chain seq x y z
N MET A 1 -31.64 55.11 6.54
CA MET A 1 -31.05 53.86 7.07
C MET A 1 -30.05 53.36 6.03
N THR A 2 -28.77 53.47 6.35
CA THR A 2 -27.67 53.62 5.38
C THR A 2 -27.26 52.28 4.75
N ILE A 3 -27.13 52.26 3.42
CA ILE A 3 -26.71 51.13 2.56
C ILE A 3 -25.49 50.35 3.12
N LYS A 4 -24.61 51.01 3.87
CA LYS A 4 -23.49 50.39 4.61
C LYS A 4 -23.90 49.27 5.57
N LYS A 5 -25.08 49.34 6.22
CA LYS A 5 -25.53 48.30 7.17
C LYS A 5 -25.99 47.02 6.48
N ILE A 6 -26.54 47.13 5.26
CA ILE A 6 -26.98 45.97 4.47
C ILE A 6 -25.75 45.23 3.93
N LEU A 7 -24.74 45.97 3.44
CA LEU A 7 -23.51 45.39 2.91
C LEU A 7 -22.66 44.65 3.98
N LEU A 8 -22.65 45.16 5.21
CA LEU A 8 -21.98 44.51 6.34
C LEU A 8 -22.68 43.22 6.78
N LEU A 9 -24.01 43.14 6.70
CA LEU A 9 -24.77 41.94 7.06
C LEU A 9 -24.57 40.81 6.03
N SER A 10 -24.40 41.14 4.75
CA SER A 10 -24.17 40.16 3.69
C SER A 10 -22.82 39.45 3.81
N ILE A 11 -21.78 40.14 4.31
CA ILE A 11 -20.42 39.58 4.46
C ILE A 11 -20.34 38.61 5.64
N VAL A 12 -21.11 38.85 6.71
CA VAL A 12 -21.16 37.96 7.89
C VAL A 12 -21.94 36.67 7.61
N LEU A 13 -22.97 36.71 6.75
CA LEU A 13 -23.71 35.52 6.34
C LEU A 13 -22.92 34.64 5.35
N LEU A 14 -22.00 35.21 4.57
CA LEU A 14 -21.16 34.45 3.64
C LEU A 14 -20.03 33.66 4.34
N SER A 15 -19.55 34.13 5.50
CA SER A 15 -18.46 33.47 6.24
C SER A 15 -18.92 32.26 7.06
N ILE A 16 -20.21 32.14 7.36
CA ILE A 16 -20.78 30.99 8.09
C ILE A 16 -21.06 29.80 7.15
N GLY A 17 -21.30 30.05 5.85
CA GLY A 17 -21.61 29.01 4.86
C GLY A 17 -20.43 28.14 4.42
N ILE A 18 -19.19 28.58 4.63
CA ILE A 18 -17.99 27.87 4.13
C ILE A 18 -17.48 26.81 5.12
N SER A 19 -17.95 26.82 6.37
CA SER A 19 -17.45 25.91 7.42
C SER A 19 -18.01 24.48 7.36
N VAL A 20 -18.98 24.19 6.49
CA VAL A 20 -19.71 22.89 6.51
C VAL A 20 -19.08 21.82 5.61
N PHE A 21 -18.16 22.16 4.70
CA PHE A 21 -17.63 21.19 3.72
C PHE A 21 -16.35 20.46 4.11
N ALA A 22 -15.81 20.67 5.32
CA ALA A 22 -14.59 20.01 5.76
C ALA A 22 -14.82 18.79 6.67
N PHE A 23 -15.87 18.01 6.45
CA PHE A 23 -15.92 16.64 6.98
C PHE A 23 -14.98 15.75 6.15
N ARG A 24 -13.66 15.93 6.33
CA ARG A 24 -12.70 14.86 6.02
C ARG A 24 -13.10 13.69 6.90
N LYS A 25 -13.67 12.63 6.31
CA LYS A 25 -13.88 11.36 7.01
C LYS A 25 -12.56 10.98 7.68
N TYR A 26 -12.51 11.07 9.01
CA TYR A 26 -11.36 10.64 9.78
C TYR A 26 -11.32 9.12 9.63
N LYS A 27 -10.32 8.61 8.89
CA LYS A 27 -10.13 7.16 8.77
C LYS A 27 -9.89 6.61 10.17
N THR A 28 -10.59 5.54 10.51
CA THR A 28 -10.36 4.86 11.78
C THR A 28 -8.91 4.34 11.85
N PRO A 29 -8.34 4.13 13.04
CA PRO A 29 -6.99 3.56 13.17
C PRO A 29 -6.83 2.23 12.41
N ALA A 30 -7.89 1.42 12.35
CA ALA A 30 -7.93 0.18 11.56
C ALA A 30 -7.87 0.43 10.05
N GLU A 31 -8.63 1.39 9.53
CA GLU A 31 -8.56 1.79 8.11
C GLU A 31 -7.19 2.35 7.71
N MET A 32 -6.53 3.08 8.61
CA MET A 32 -5.16 3.56 8.35
C MET A 32 -4.15 2.41 8.28
N LYS A 33 -4.35 1.33 9.05
CA LYS A 33 -3.51 0.12 8.99
C LYS A 33 -3.75 -0.67 7.70
N CYS A 34 -5.02 -0.83 7.27
CA CYS A 34 -5.33 -1.39 5.94
C CYS A 34 -4.61 -0.61 4.84
N ALA A 35 -4.67 0.72 4.89
CA ALA A 35 -4.01 1.57 3.91
C ALA A 35 -2.49 1.34 3.88
N LYS A 36 -1.85 1.13 5.03
CA LYS A 36 -0.43 0.77 5.08
C LYS A 36 -0.16 -0.61 4.48
N ALA A 37 -0.98 -1.61 4.77
CA ALA A 37 -0.85 -2.94 4.15
C ALA A 37 -0.89 -2.84 2.61
N VAL A 38 -1.86 -2.07 2.08
CA VAL A 38 -1.96 -1.77 0.64
C VAL A 38 -0.68 -1.13 0.11
N THR A 39 -0.21 -0.04 0.73
CA THR A 39 0.97 0.69 0.27
C THR A 39 2.22 -0.18 0.27
N TYR A 40 2.47 -0.94 1.33
CA TYR A 40 3.65 -1.77 1.43
C TYR A 40 3.60 -2.97 0.46
N SER A 41 2.41 -3.55 0.22
CA SER A 41 2.22 -4.56 -0.82
C SER A 41 2.48 -4.01 -2.23
N GLU A 42 2.03 -2.79 -2.52
CA GLU A 42 2.31 -2.11 -3.79
C GLU A 42 3.81 -1.85 -3.97
N MET A 43 4.48 -1.34 -2.94
CA MET A 43 5.92 -1.10 -2.97
C MET A 43 6.68 -2.42 -3.27
N ALA A 44 6.33 -3.51 -2.59
CA ALA A 44 6.92 -4.82 -2.81
C ALA A 44 6.69 -5.33 -4.24
N TYR A 45 5.45 -5.22 -4.75
CA TYR A 45 5.12 -5.54 -6.14
C TYR A 45 6.05 -4.79 -7.11
N VAL A 46 6.25 -3.49 -6.90
CA VAL A 46 7.13 -2.67 -7.77
C VAL A 46 8.58 -3.17 -7.71
N GLN A 47 9.11 -3.51 -6.53
CA GLN A 47 10.47 -4.03 -6.42
C GLN A 47 10.61 -5.40 -7.09
N PHE A 48 9.68 -6.31 -6.84
CA PHE A 48 9.68 -7.65 -7.45
C PHE A 48 9.50 -7.59 -8.97
N LYS A 49 8.68 -6.67 -9.48
CA LYS A 49 8.56 -6.40 -10.92
C LYS A 49 9.86 -5.89 -11.54
N LYS A 50 10.58 -4.99 -10.84
CA LYS A 50 11.90 -4.52 -11.28
C LYS A 50 12.92 -5.65 -11.24
N ALA A 51 12.91 -6.49 -10.20
CA ALA A 51 13.80 -7.64 -10.07
C ALA A 51 13.56 -8.66 -11.19
N TYR A 52 12.29 -8.96 -11.51
CA TYR A 52 11.92 -9.86 -12.61
C TYR A 52 12.44 -9.38 -13.97
N ARG A 53 12.47 -8.05 -14.18
CA ARG A 53 12.95 -7.39 -15.40
C ARG A 53 14.44 -7.10 -15.40
N ALA A 54 15.16 -7.39 -14.31
CA ALA A 54 16.58 -7.11 -14.23
C ALA A 54 17.37 -8.04 -15.16
N ASN A 55 18.42 -7.48 -15.77
CA ASN A 55 19.32 -8.20 -16.66
C ASN A 55 20.62 -8.66 -15.95
N SER A 56 20.76 -8.35 -14.66
CA SER A 56 21.86 -8.82 -13.83
C SER A 56 21.35 -9.35 -12.50
N GLU A 57 21.99 -10.41 -12.02
CA GLU A 57 21.66 -11.07 -10.78
C GLU A 57 21.86 -10.14 -9.58
N GLU A 58 22.97 -9.39 -9.54
CA GLU A 58 23.25 -8.44 -8.46
C GLU A 58 22.14 -7.38 -8.31
N VAL A 59 21.65 -6.84 -9.44
CA VAL A 59 20.56 -5.87 -9.42
C VAL A 59 19.25 -6.54 -9.00
N ALA A 60 18.96 -7.74 -9.51
CA ALA A 60 17.79 -8.50 -9.11
C ALA A 60 17.77 -8.75 -7.59
N GLN A 61 18.87 -9.27 -7.04
CA GLN A 61 19.02 -9.58 -5.61
C GLN A 61 18.84 -8.36 -4.72
N ARG A 62 19.44 -7.22 -5.09
CA ARG A 62 19.26 -5.96 -4.37
C ARG A 62 17.80 -5.50 -4.33
N LEU A 63 17.08 -5.67 -5.43
CA LEU A 63 15.65 -5.33 -5.53
C LEU A 63 14.78 -6.33 -4.75
N ILE A 64 15.09 -7.63 -4.81
CA ILE A 64 14.40 -8.67 -4.02
C ILE A 64 14.51 -8.36 -2.53
N LYS A 65 15.72 -8.01 -2.04
CA LYS A 65 15.91 -7.65 -0.63
C LYS A 65 15.04 -6.48 -0.19
N LYS A 66 14.94 -5.43 -1.02
CA LYS A 66 14.04 -4.29 -0.74
C LYS A 66 12.58 -4.71 -0.73
N GLY A 67 12.17 -5.56 -1.66
CA GLY A 67 10.81 -6.08 -1.72
C GLY A 67 10.47 -6.99 -0.54
N LEU A 68 11.43 -7.76 -0.03
CA LEU A 68 11.28 -8.59 1.17
C LEU A 68 10.98 -7.76 2.41
N ASP A 69 11.72 -6.66 2.62
CA ASP A 69 11.47 -5.75 3.74
C ASP A 69 10.06 -5.15 3.65
N GLN A 70 9.64 -4.75 2.44
CA GLN A 70 8.33 -4.14 2.20
C GLN A 70 7.18 -5.13 2.37
N ILE A 71 7.28 -6.34 1.83
CA ILE A 71 6.20 -7.34 1.95
C ILE A 71 6.08 -7.88 3.38
N LYS A 72 7.18 -7.88 4.15
CA LYS A 72 7.16 -8.15 5.58
C LYS A 72 6.36 -7.09 6.32
N GLU A 73 6.62 -5.81 6.08
CA GLU A 73 5.80 -4.73 6.65
C GLU A 73 4.33 -4.86 6.25
N ALA A 74 4.05 -5.20 4.98
CA ALA A 74 2.68 -5.43 4.51
C ALA A 74 1.97 -6.54 5.32
N SER A 75 2.64 -7.66 5.59
CA SER A 75 2.06 -8.73 6.43
C SER A 75 1.76 -8.26 7.85
N VAL A 76 2.65 -7.46 8.45
CA VAL A 76 2.47 -6.93 9.80
C VAL A 76 1.26 -6.00 9.85
N TYR A 77 1.13 -5.10 8.88
CA TYR A 77 -0.04 -4.22 8.83
C TYR A 77 -1.33 -4.95 8.46
N ALA A 78 -1.25 -6.02 7.67
CA ALA A 78 -2.40 -6.88 7.36
C ALA A 78 -2.96 -7.56 8.62
N VAL A 79 -2.09 -8.03 9.51
CA VAL A 79 -2.50 -8.54 10.84
C VAL A 79 -3.17 -7.44 11.65
N GLN A 80 -2.56 -6.25 11.72
CA GLN A 80 -3.08 -5.14 12.51
C GLN A 80 -4.44 -4.62 12.01
N CYS A 81 -4.77 -4.86 10.74
CA CYS A 81 -6.05 -4.52 10.16
C CYS A 81 -7.03 -5.71 10.04
N GLU A 82 -6.69 -6.83 10.68
CA GLU A 82 -7.50 -8.06 10.77
C GLU A 82 -7.86 -8.64 9.39
N CYS A 83 -6.96 -8.49 8.41
CA CYS A 83 -7.16 -8.95 7.04
C CYS A 83 -6.40 -10.24 6.76
N THR A 84 -6.91 -11.38 7.25
CA THR A 84 -6.25 -12.70 7.14
C THR A 84 -5.90 -13.10 5.71
N THR A 85 -6.73 -12.75 4.72
CA THR A 85 -6.45 -13.03 3.31
C THR A 85 -5.23 -12.26 2.81
N SER A 86 -5.15 -10.96 3.12
CA SER A 86 -3.98 -10.14 2.76
C SER A 86 -2.72 -10.62 3.47
N GLU A 87 -2.84 -10.97 4.75
CA GLU A 87 -1.72 -11.51 5.53
C GLU A 87 -1.19 -12.78 4.88
N THR A 88 -2.07 -13.72 4.54
CA THR A 88 -1.71 -15.00 3.92
C THR A 88 -0.97 -14.79 2.60
N TYR A 89 -1.47 -13.91 1.73
CA TYR A 89 -0.79 -13.59 0.47
C TYR A 89 0.56 -12.91 0.71
N ALA A 90 0.64 -11.96 1.64
CA ALA A 90 1.90 -11.27 1.96
C ALA A 90 2.96 -12.22 2.54
N LEU A 91 2.61 -13.11 3.47
CA LEU A 91 3.53 -14.11 4.03
C LEU A 91 3.96 -15.16 3.00
N THR A 92 3.05 -15.54 2.11
CA THR A 92 3.37 -16.46 1.00
C THR A 92 4.33 -15.79 0.01
N ALA A 93 4.07 -14.53 -0.35
CA ALA A 93 4.95 -13.72 -1.18
C ALA A 93 6.34 -13.58 -0.54
N TYR A 94 6.42 -13.26 0.75
CA TYR A 94 7.67 -13.19 1.51
C TYR A 94 8.45 -14.50 1.43
N THR A 95 7.77 -15.63 1.67
CA THR A 95 8.40 -16.94 1.67
C THR A 95 8.97 -17.30 0.30
N ILE A 96 8.23 -17.03 -0.77
CA ILE A 96 8.67 -17.30 -2.14
C ILE A 96 9.80 -16.34 -2.55
N ALA A 97 9.70 -15.05 -2.23
CA ALA A 97 10.75 -14.07 -2.51
C ALA A 97 12.05 -14.39 -1.77
N ARG A 98 11.96 -14.95 -0.55
CA ARG A 98 13.14 -15.39 0.22
C ARG A 98 13.84 -16.54 -0.48
N LYS A 99 13.09 -17.54 -0.94
CA LYS A 99 13.65 -18.62 -1.78
C LYS A 99 14.28 -18.07 -3.06
N ALA A 100 13.68 -17.05 -3.69
CA ALA A 100 14.25 -16.40 -4.86
C ALA A 100 15.55 -15.66 -4.54
N SER A 101 15.70 -15.12 -3.33
CA SER A 101 16.95 -14.45 -2.89
C SER A 101 18.11 -15.42 -2.67
N GLU A 102 17.81 -16.69 -2.46
CA GLU A 102 18.79 -17.77 -2.25
C GLU A 102 19.09 -18.54 -3.55
N ALA A 103 18.43 -18.20 -4.67
CA ALA A 103 18.64 -18.85 -5.96
C ALA A 103 20.03 -18.54 -6.51
N ALA A 104 20.64 -19.54 -7.16
CA ALA A 104 22.00 -19.44 -7.70
C ALA A 104 22.05 -18.92 -9.14
N THR A 105 20.90 -18.88 -9.82
CA THR A 105 20.79 -18.46 -11.22
C THR A 105 19.54 -17.63 -11.47
N MET A 106 19.59 -16.81 -12.53
CA MET A 106 18.43 -16.03 -12.97
C MET A 106 17.26 -16.91 -13.43
N ASP A 107 17.53 -18.13 -13.94
CA ASP A 107 16.51 -19.07 -14.39
C ASP A 107 15.71 -19.67 -13.23
N GLU A 108 16.35 -19.86 -12.08
CA GLU A 108 15.68 -20.27 -10.84
C GLU A 108 14.95 -19.10 -10.16
N LEU A 109 15.58 -17.91 -10.18
CA LEU A 109 15.09 -16.70 -9.53
C LEU A 109 13.81 -16.17 -10.19
N LYS A 110 13.78 -16.07 -11.54
CA LYS A 110 12.71 -15.40 -12.28
C LYS A 110 11.31 -15.99 -12.07
N PRO A 111 11.10 -17.32 -12.12
CA PRO A 111 9.79 -17.92 -11.86
C PRO A 111 9.30 -17.65 -10.43
N GLN A 112 10.21 -17.69 -9.46
CA GLN A 112 9.86 -17.44 -8.06
C GLN A 112 9.50 -15.98 -7.83
N ILE A 113 10.31 -15.05 -8.34
CA ILE A 113 10.03 -13.63 -8.15
C ILE A 113 8.76 -13.18 -8.89
N LYS A 114 8.43 -13.83 -10.02
CA LYS A 114 7.14 -13.63 -10.70
C LYS A 114 5.97 -14.01 -9.80
N LYS A 115 6.04 -15.17 -9.14
CA LYS A 115 5.01 -15.60 -8.17
C LYS A 115 4.90 -14.66 -6.98
N ALA A 116 6.02 -14.22 -6.42
CA ALA A 116 6.02 -13.27 -5.31
C ALA A 116 5.44 -11.90 -5.71
N MET A 117 5.74 -11.44 -6.93
CA MET A 117 5.14 -10.24 -7.51
C MET A 117 3.62 -10.36 -7.60
N ASP A 118 3.11 -11.46 -8.16
CA ASP A 118 1.66 -11.68 -8.31
C ASP A 118 0.96 -11.74 -6.95
N LEU A 119 1.53 -12.48 -6.00
CA LEU A 119 0.99 -12.55 -4.64
C LEU A 119 1.04 -11.21 -3.89
N SER A 120 2.03 -10.35 -4.18
CA SER A 120 2.06 -9.00 -3.62
C SER A 120 0.90 -8.15 -4.16
N MET A 121 0.54 -8.31 -5.43
CA MET A 121 -0.64 -7.68 -6.02
C MET A 121 -1.93 -8.25 -5.42
N ASP A 122 -2.02 -9.55 -5.18
CA ASP A 122 -3.17 -10.17 -4.52
C ASP A 122 -3.33 -9.71 -3.06
N ALA A 123 -2.22 -9.60 -2.32
CA ALA A 123 -2.21 -9.03 -0.97
C ALA A 123 -2.73 -7.58 -0.98
N MET A 124 -2.25 -6.76 -1.91
CA MET A 124 -2.71 -5.39 -2.09
C MET A 124 -4.23 -5.33 -2.34
N HIS A 125 -4.74 -6.12 -3.28
CA HIS A 125 -6.17 -6.16 -3.59
C HIS A 125 -7.02 -6.68 -2.43
N ALA A 126 -6.53 -7.67 -1.69
CA ALA A 126 -7.20 -8.17 -0.50
C ALA A 126 -7.26 -7.09 0.59
N ALA A 127 -6.15 -6.42 0.89
CA ALA A 127 -6.11 -5.32 1.86
C ALA A 127 -7.01 -4.14 1.46
N GLN A 128 -7.15 -3.84 0.16
CA GLN A 128 -8.08 -2.81 -0.35
C GLN A 128 -9.56 -3.18 -0.15
N LYS A 129 -9.88 -4.46 -0.08
CA LYS A 129 -11.24 -4.96 0.15
C LYS A 129 -11.54 -5.14 1.64
N CYS A 130 -10.51 -5.32 2.47
CA CYS A 130 -10.64 -5.37 3.92
C CYS A 130 -10.98 -3.99 4.50
N ASN A 131 -11.97 -3.95 5.41
CA ASN A 131 -12.52 -2.73 6.02
C ASN A 131 -13.12 -1.73 5.01
N LYS A 132 -13.73 -2.23 3.93
CA LYS A 132 -14.74 -1.50 3.16
C LYS A 132 -16.14 -1.80 3.66
#